data_AF-A0A6C0HJQ5-F1
#
_entry.id   AF-A0A6C0HJQ5-F1
#
_cell.length_a   1.000
_cell.length_b   1.000
_cell.length_c   1.000
_cell.angle_alpha   90.00
_cell.angle_beta   90.00
_cell.angle_gamma   90.00
#
_symmetry.space_group_name_H-M   'P 1'
#
loop_
_entity.id
_entity.type
_entity.pdbx_description
1 polymer ?
#
loop_
_entity_poly.entity_id
_entity_poly.type
_entity_poly.pdbx_seq_one_letter_code
_entity_poly.pdbx_strand_id
1 'polypeptide(L)'
;MNTDTSNNEIPAQEINIDDLLELENQQNKKETWGKLNRTLRLHLLHNYAEKYGKENNAQPKEVKQLKQYLTISLDTKKLNRAKDLAYDRDKQEIINIPHLFFHPITRVFTLRNESRISTLKSLGPRKTEKNKGNEI
;
A
#
# COMPACT_ATOMS: atom_id res chain seq x y z
N MET A 1 27.29 55.06 -42.16
CA MET A 1 27.72 54.48 -40.88
C MET A 1 26.59 54.65 -39.88
N ASN A 2 25.82 53.59 -39.64
CA ASN A 2 25.07 53.36 -38.41
C ASN A 2 24.32 52.03 -38.58
N THR A 3 24.82 51.04 -37.85
CA THR A 3 24.32 49.67 -37.74
C THR A 3 23.13 49.67 -36.78
N ASP A 4 21.92 49.47 -37.30
CA ASP A 4 20.75 49.14 -36.49
C ASP A 4 20.80 47.62 -36.20
N THR A 5 21.63 47.26 -35.23
CA THR A 5 21.65 45.90 -34.69
C THR A 5 20.51 45.81 -33.69
N SER A 6 19.38 45.30 -34.18
CA SER A 6 18.26 44.85 -33.36
C SER A 6 18.74 43.73 -32.45
N ASN A 7 19.13 44.08 -31.23
CA ASN A 7 19.46 43.14 -30.16
C ASN A 7 18.15 42.51 -29.70
N ASN A 8 17.83 41.36 -30.29
CA ASN A 8 16.81 40.45 -29.81
C ASN A 8 17.25 39.93 -28.43
N GLU A 9 16.79 40.60 -27.38
CA GLU A 9 16.89 40.14 -26.00
C GLU A 9 16.16 38.80 -25.91
N ILE A 10 16.93 37.71 -25.89
CA ILE A 10 16.41 36.41 -25.48
C ILE A 10 15.91 36.64 -24.04
N PRO A 11 14.61 36.52 -23.75
CA PRO A 11 14.17 36.61 -22.38
C PRO A 11 14.80 35.41 -21.69
N ALA A 12 15.81 35.67 -20.85
CA ALA A 12 16.26 34.71 -19.88
C ALA A 12 15.01 34.35 -19.10
N GLN A 13 14.50 33.15 -19.37
CA GLN A 13 13.31 32.62 -18.73
C GLN A 13 13.68 32.59 -17.26
N GLU A 14 13.21 33.58 -16.52
CA GLU A 14 13.35 33.67 -15.08
C GLU A 14 12.65 32.41 -14.57
N ILE A 15 13.43 31.37 -14.30
CA ILE A 15 12.89 30.14 -13.71
C ILE A 15 12.44 30.58 -12.34
N ASN A 16 11.15 30.91 -12.24
CA ASN A 16 10.52 31.28 -10.99
C ASN A 16 10.73 30.09 -10.05
N ILE A 17 11.49 30.33 -8.98
CA ILE A 17 11.78 29.28 -7.99
C ILE A 17 10.46 28.76 -7.41
N ASP A 18 9.46 29.62 -7.30
CA ASP A 18 8.09 29.24 -6.91
C ASP A 18 7.46 28.25 -7.90
N ASP A 19 7.60 28.46 -9.22
CA ASP A 19 7.08 27.53 -10.23
C ASP A 19 7.80 26.18 -10.19
N LEU A 20 9.12 26.19 -9.94
CA LEU A 20 9.91 24.98 -9.79
C LEU A 20 9.49 24.19 -8.54
N LEU A 21 9.31 24.88 -7.42
CA LEU A 21 8.82 24.30 -6.16
C LEU A 21 7.41 23.74 -6.32
N GLU A 22 6.54 24.42 -7.08
CA GLU A 22 5.18 23.95 -7.32
C GLU A 22 5.18 22.70 -8.20
N LEU A 23 6.02 22.64 -9.23
CA LEU A 23 6.18 21.45 -10.08
C LEU A 23 6.72 20.26 -9.29
N GLU A 24 7.74 20.49 -8.45
CA GLU A 24 8.35 19.45 -7.62
C GLU A 24 7.35 18.93 -6.56
N ASN A 25 6.60 19.83 -5.93
CA ASN A 25 5.51 19.50 -5.00
C ASN A 25 4.41 18.68 -5.71
N GLN A 26 4.05 19.05 -6.94
CA GLN A 26 3.09 18.29 -7.75
C GLN A 26 3.61 16.90 -8.16
N GLN A 27 4.91 16.76 -8.43
CA GLN A 27 5.51 15.45 -8.70
C GLN A 27 5.60 14.58 -7.44
N ASN A 28 5.86 15.19 -6.28
CA ASN A 28 5.83 14.52 -4.99
C ASN A 28 4.41 14.01 -4.64
N LYS A 29 3.36 14.71 -5.08
CA LYS A 29 1.96 14.27 -4.90
C LYS A 29 1.62 12.97 -5.67
N LYS A 30 2.37 12.62 -6.72
CA LYS A 30 2.15 11.42 -7.55
C LYS A 30 2.99 10.22 -7.13
N GLU A 31 3.64 10.26 -5.97
CA GLU A 31 4.46 9.16 -5.50
C GLU A 31 3.65 7.88 -5.32
N THR A 32 4.08 6.83 -6.01
CA THR A 32 3.54 5.48 -5.83
C THR A 32 3.85 5.00 -4.41
N TRP A 33 2.97 4.18 -3.82
CA TRP A 33 3.14 3.61 -2.48
C TRP A 33 4.56 3.15 -2.15
N GLY A 34 5.24 2.50 -3.11
CA GLY A 34 6.61 2.01 -2.97
C GLY A 34 7.68 3.08 -2.73
N LYS A 35 7.45 4.34 -3.17
CA LYS A 35 8.36 5.48 -2.97
C LYS A 35 8.06 6.27 -1.69
N LEU A 36 6.84 6.17 -1.16
CA LEU A 36 6.45 6.89 0.06
C LEU A 36 7.33 6.53 1.26
N ASN A 37 7.70 7.57 2.02
CA ASN A 37 8.40 7.45 3.28
C ASN A 37 7.58 6.69 4.34
N ARG A 38 8.25 6.02 5.28
CA ARG A 38 7.59 5.28 6.38
C ARG A 38 6.59 6.16 7.14
N THR A 39 6.94 7.42 7.40
CA THR A 39 6.09 8.38 8.11
C THR A 39 4.80 8.70 7.34
N LEU A 40 4.89 8.93 6.03
CA LEU A 40 3.72 9.16 5.19
C LEU A 40 2.82 7.94 5.16
N ARG A 41 3.41 6.75 4.96
CA ARG A 41 2.66 5.49 5.01
C ARG A 41 1.92 5.32 6.34
N LEU A 42 2.59 5.59 7.46
CA LEU A 42 1.97 5.52 8.79
C LEU A 42 0.79 6.49 8.93
N HIS A 43 0.95 7.73 8.46
CA HIS A 43 -0.12 8.72 8.49
C HIS A 43 -1.34 8.27 7.67
N LEU A 44 -1.09 7.74 6.46
CA LEU A 44 -2.14 7.20 5.60
C LEU A 44 -2.87 6.00 6.25
N LEU A 45 -2.15 5.10 6.91
CA LEU A 45 -2.75 3.98 7.65
C LEU A 45 -3.61 4.48 8.82
N HIS A 46 -3.17 5.52 9.52
CA HIS A 46 -3.96 6.12 10.59
C HIS A 46 -5.26 6.73 10.06
N ASN A 47 -5.20 7.51 8.97
CA ASN A 47 -6.39 8.10 8.33
C ASN A 47 -7.36 7.01 7.85
N TYR A 48 -6.84 5.95 7.25
CA TYR A 48 -7.65 4.80 6.84
C TYR A 48 -8.35 4.14 8.02
N ALA A 49 -7.65 3.92 9.14
CA ALA A 49 -8.26 3.34 10.33
C ALA A 49 -9.40 4.19 10.89
N GLU A 50 -9.29 5.52 10.82
CA GLU A 50 -10.36 6.42 11.26
C GLU A 50 -11.55 6.41 10.32
N LYS A 51 -11.30 6.41 9.00
CA LYS A 51 -12.35 6.30 7.99
C LYS A 51 -13.09 4.97 8.12
N TYR A 52 -12.35 3.87 8.20
CA TYR A 52 -12.89 2.53 8.40
C TYR A 52 -13.72 2.43 9.69
N GLY A 53 -13.23 3.03 10.78
CA GLY A 53 -13.93 3.08 12.05
C GLY A 53 -15.25 3.85 11.98
N LYS A 54 -15.28 4.98 11.27
CA LYS A 54 -16.51 5.77 11.04
C LYS A 54 -17.51 5.01 10.17
N GLU A 55 -17.06 4.40 9.08
CA GLU A 55 -17.91 3.65 8.14
C GLU A 55 -18.51 2.39 8.78
N ASN A 56 -17.74 1.68 9.61
CA ASN A 56 -18.18 0.44 10.27
C ASN A 56 -18.78 0.66 11.66
N ASN A 57 -18.95 1.91 12.10
CA ASN A 57 -19.38 2.26 13.47
C ASN A 57 -18.57 1.52 14.56
N ALA A 58 -17.27 1.33 14.32
CA ALA A 58 -16.40 0.59 15.21
C ALA A 58 -16.16 1.36 16.51
N GLN A 59 -16.03 0.63 17.61
CA GLN A 59 -15.71 1.21 18.91
C GLN A 59 -14.33 1.90 18.87
N PRO A 60 -14.11 2.96 19.66
CA PRO A 60 -12.81 3.65 19.72
C PRO A 60 -11.67 2.70 20.14
N LYS A 61 -11.98 1.65 20.91
CA LYS A 61 -11.03 0.57 21.25
C LYS A 61 -10.58 -0.22 20.01
N GLU A 62 -11.51 -0.55 19.13
CA GLU A 62 -11.26 -1.32 17.89
C GLU A 62 -10.48 -0.47 16.89
N VAL A 63 -10.80 0.82 16.76
CA VAL A 63 -10.03 1.76 15.91
C VAL A 63 -8.59 1.88 16.40
N LYS A 64 -8.36 1.94 17.71
CA LYS A 64 -7.01 1.97 18.28
C LYS A 64 -6.25 0.67 17.99
N GLN A 65 -6.90 -0.48 18.13
CA GLN A 65 -6.32 -1.78 17.79
C GLN A 65 -5.99 -1.88 16.30
N LEU A 66 -6.88 -1.38 15.43
CA LEU A 66 -6.64 -1.31 13.99
C LEU A 66 -5.43 -0.45 13.67
N LYS A 67 -5.34 0.77 14.21
CA LYS A 67 -4.17 1.65 14.05
C LYS A 67 -2.87 0.94 14.46
N GLN A 68 -2.85 0.32 15.63
CA GLN A 68 -1.67 -0.40 16.11
C GLN A 68 -1.32 -1.60 15.22
N TYR A 69 -2.32 -2.37 14.80
CA TYR A 69 -2.14 -3.53 13.93
C TYR A 69 -1.58 -3.14 12.56
N LEU A 70 -2.08 -2.04 12.01
CA LEU A 70 -1.63 -1.44 10.76
C LEU A 70 -0.16 -0.99 10.86
N THR A 71 0.23 -0.32 11.95
CA THR A 71 1.62 0.05 12.23
C THR A 71 2.54 -1.17 12.29
N ILE A 72 2.15 -2.21 13.04
CA ILE A 72 2.93 -3.47 13.13
C ILE A 72 3.03 -4.15 11.75
N SER A 73 1.96 -4.08 10.95
CA SER A 73 1.94 -4.65 9.60
C SER A 73 2.86 -3.89 8.62
N LEU A 74 3.04 -2.59 8.83
CA LEU A 74 4.01 -1.77 8.13
C LEU A 74 5.45 -2.16 8.51
N ASP A 75 5.73 -2.33 9.81
CA ASP A 75 7.06 -2.73 10.31
C ASP A 75 7.44 -4.16 9.92
N THR A 76 6.47 -5.09 9.94
CA THR A 76 6.68 -6.50 9.53
C THR A 76 6.77 -6.68 8.01
N LYS A 77 6.84 -5.58 7.25
CA LYS A 77 6.94 -5.52 5.79
C LYS A 77 5.81 -6.20 5.02
N LYS A 78 4.70 -6.55 5.69
CA LYS A 78 3.53 -7.19 5.06
C LYS A 78 2.73 -6.23 4.16
N LEU A 79 2.89 -4.92 4.34
CA LEU A 79 2.24 -3.86 3.58
C LEU A 79 3.24 -3.03 2.74
N ASN A 80 4.40 -3.60 2.41
CA ASN A 80 5.39 -2.87 1.59
C ASN A 80 5.09 -2.92 0.09
N ARG A 81 4.39 -3.95 -0.39
CA ARG A 81 4.10 -4.06 -1.83
C ARG A 81 2.79 -3.36 -2.13
N ALA A 82 2.75 -2.64 -3.25
CA ALA A 82 1.52 -2.03 -3.77
C ALA A 82 0.44 -3.07 -4.14
N LYS A 83 0.75 -4.38 -4.14
CA LYS A 83 -0.25 -5.45 -4.29
C LYS A 83 -0.97 -5.77 -2.98
N ASP A 84 -0.32 -5.52 -1.84
CA ASP A 84 -0.87 -5.85 -0.53
C ASP A 84 -1.85 -4.77 -0.02
N LEU A 85 -1.96 -3.62 -0.72
CA LEU A 85 -2.83 -2.49 -0.40
C LEU A 85 -3.22 -1.69 -1.66
N ALA A 86 -4.45 -1.18 -1.69
CA ALA A 86 -4.94 -0.28 -2.73
C ALA A 86 -4.73 1.18 -2.27
N TYR A 87 -3.72 1.83 -2.86
CA TYR A 87 -3.40 3.24 -2.61
C TYR A 87 -3.86 4.11 -3.79
N ASP A 88 -4.59 5.19 -3.48
CA ASP A 88 -4.98 6.23 -4.42
C ASP A 88 -3.90 7.34 -4.43
N ARG A 89 -3.28 7.56 -5.58
CA ARG A 89 -2.28 8.63 -5.75
C ARG A 89 -2.93 10.01 -5.88
N ASP A 90 -4.12 10.07 -6.46
CA ASP A 90 -4.83 11.34 -6.71
C ASP A 90 -5.43 11.87 -5.41
N LYS A 91 -5.98 10.97 -4.58
CA LYS A 91 -6.54 11.33 -3.27
C LYS A 91 -5.55 11.27 -2.12
N GLN A 92 -4.34 10.74 -2.38
CA GLN A 92 -3.35 10.43 -1.36
C GLN A 92 -3.96 9.71 -0.16
N GLU A 93 -4.77 8.68 -0.39
CA GLU A 93 -5.42 7.90 0.67
C GLU A 93 -5.34 6.40 0.38
N ILE A 94 -5.39 5.58 1.43
CA ILE A 94 -5.54 4.14 1.27
C ILE A 94 -7.03 3.88 1.03
N ILE A 95 -7.37 3.31 -0.13
CA ILE A 95 -8.74 2.97 -0.48
C ILE A 95 -9.14 1.70 0.26
N ASN A 96 -8.30 0.68 0.18
CA ASN A 96 -8.60 -0.63 0.73
C ASN A 96 -7.33 -1.43 1.02
N ILE A 97 -7.41 -2.37 1.96
CA ILE A 97 -6.35 -3.33 2.24
C ILE A 97 -6.94 -4.72 1.95
N PRO A 98 -6.69 -5.31 0.77
CA PRO A 98 -7.37 -6.54 0.33
C PRO A 98 -7.12 -7.74 1.24
N HIS A 99 -6.01 -7.77 1.97
CA HIS A 99 -5.70 -8.84 2.92
C HIS A 99 -6.21 -8.57 4.34
N LEU A 100 -6.83 -7.41 4.60
CA LEU A 100 -7.38 -7.07 5.91
C LEU A 100 -8.66 -7.85 6.16
N PHE A 101 -8.61 -8.75 7.12
CA PHE A 101 -9.74 -9.54 7.57
C PHE A 101 -10.12 -9.11 8.99
N PHE A 102 -11.36 -8.65 9.14
CA PHE A 102 -11.94 -8.39 10.45
C PHE A 102 -12.70 -9.62 10.94
N HIS A 103 -12.34 -10.12 12.12
CA HIS A 103 -13.02 -11.26 12.71
C HIS A 103 -14.19 -10.74 13.57
N PRO A 104 -15.46 -10.94 13.16
CA PRO A 104 -16.61 -10.29 13.81
C PRO A 104 -16.85 -10.76 15.25
N ILE A 105 -16.43 -11.99 15.57
CA ILE A 105 -16.63 -12.62 16.88
C ILE A 105 -15.59 -12.12 17.90
N THR A 106 -14.31 -12.12 17.52
CA THR A 106 -13.21 -11.73 18.41
C THR A 106 -12.90 -10.24 18.32
N ARG A 107 -13.49 -9.53 17.34
CA ARG A 107 -13.23 -8.11 17.02
C ARG A 107 -11.75 -7.83 16.76
N VAL A 108 -11.02 -8.84 16.27
CA VAL A 108 -9.58 -8.76 15.97
C VAL A 108 -9.38 -8.55 14.48
N PHE A 109 -8.47 -7.62 14.15
CA PHE A 109 -8.00 -7.41 12.79
C PHE A 109 -6.81 -8.33 12.48
N THR A 110 -6.88 -9.03 11.37
CA THR A 110 -5.83 -9.94 10.91
C THR A 110 -5.57 -9.75 9.44
N LEU A 111 -4.30 -9.75 9.02
CA LEU A 111 -3.91 -9.70 7.63
C LEU A 111 -3.74 -11.16 7.15
N ARG A 112 -4.72 -11.65 6.38
CA ARG A 112 -4.67 -13.00 5.81
C ARG A 112 -3.89 -12.93 4.51
N ASN A 113 -2.62 -13.34 4.54
CA ASN A 113 -1.89 -13.59 3.30
C ASN A 113 -2.66 -14.66 2.53
N GLU A 114 -2.96 -14.36 1.26
CA GLU A 114 -3.51 -15.35 0.34
C GLU A 114 -2.67 -16.61 0.44
N SER A 115 -3.36 -17.74 0.60
CA SER A 115 -2.76 -19.04 0.82
C SER A 115 -1.57 -19.22 -0.13
N ARG A 116 -0.36 -19.36 0.43
CA ARG A 116 0.72 -20.04 -0.27
C ARG A 116 0.07 -21.33 -0.75
N ILE A 117 -0.10 -21.48 -2.06
CA ILE A 117 -0.52 -22.75 -2.64
C ILE A 117 0.58 -23.70 -2.22
N SER A 118 0.37 -24.40 -1.10
CA SER A 118 1.32 -25.38 -0.62
C SER A 118 1.47 -26.36 -1.77
N THR A 119 2.71 -26.65 -2.13
CA THR A 119 3.11 -27.68 -3.08
C THR A 119 2.51 -29.06 -2.76
N LEU A 120 1.71 -29.21 -1.69
CA LEU A 120 0.79 -30.32 -1.46
C LEU A 120 -0.14 -30.63 -2.66
N LYS A 121 -0.55 -29.65 -3.47
CA LYS A 121 -1.34 -29.94 -4.71
C LYS A 121 -0.49 -30.54 -5.84
N SER A 122 0.83 -30.36 -5.82
CA SER A 122 1.76 -30.95 -6.79
C SER A 122 2.38 -32.25 -6.30
N LEU A 123 2.14 -32.66 -5.05
CA LEU A 123 2.49 -34.00 -4.59
C LEU A 123 1.51 -34.97 -5.24
N GLY A 124 2.01 -35.75 -6.21
CA GLY A 124 1.23 -36.79 -6.88
C GLY A 124 0.59 -37.76 -5.87
N PRO A 125 -0.47 -38.47 -6.26
CA PRO A 125 -1.20 -39.36 -5.35
C PRO A 125 -0.24 -40.38 -4.73
N ARG A 126 -0.18 -40.37 -3.40
CA ARG A 126 0.60 -41.33 -2.61
C ARG A 126 0.10 -42.73 -2.95
N LYS A 127 0.97 -43.55 -3.55
CA LYS A 127 0.69 -44.96 -3.82
C LYS A 127 0.41 -45.64 -2.48
N THR A 128 -0.85 -45.94 -2.21
CA THR A 128 -1.21 -46.90 -1.17
C THR A 128 -0.91 -48.27 -1.73
N GLU A 129 0.21 -48.86 -1.31
CA GLU A 129 0.48 -50.27 -1.57
C GLU A 129 -0.63 -51.09 -0.89
N LYS A 130 -1.59 -51.55 -1.70
CA LYS A 130 -2.51 -52.60 -1.29
C LYS A 130 -1.68 -53.86 -1.18
N ASN A 131 -1.31 -54.21 0.04
CA ASN A 131 -0.74 -55.51 0.36
C ASN A 131 -1.81 -56.58 0.06
N LYS A 132 -1.76 -57.13 -1.16
CA LYS A 132 -2.41 -58.39 -1.54
C LYS A 132 -1.36 -59.47 -1.34
N GLY A 133 -1.47 -60.21 -0.24
CA GLY A 133 -0.72 -61.42 0.02
C GLY A 133 -1.62 -62.37 0.80
N ASN A 134 -2.31 -63.23 0.06
CA ASN A 134 -3.10 -64.35 0.53
C ASN A 134 -2.15 -65.56 0.58
N GLU A 135 -2.05 -66.26 1.71
CA GLU A 135 -1.52 -67.63 1.91
C GLU A 135 -1.73 -67.89 3.42
N ILE A 136 -2.66 -68.73 3.85
CA ILE A 136 -2.71 -70.20 3.75
C ILE A 136 -4.15 -70.73 3.90
#